data_AF-A0A7D7ZBD1-F1
#
_entry.id   AF-A0A7D7ZBD1-F1
#
_cell.length_a   1.000
_cell.length_b   1.000
_cell.length_c   1.000
_cell.angle_alpha   90.00
_cell.angle_beta   90.00
_cell.angle_gamma   90.00
#
_symmetry.space_group_name_H-M   'P 1'
#
loop_
_entity.id
_entity.type
_entity.pdbx_description
1 polymer ?
#
loop_
_entity_poly.entity_id
_entity_poly.type
_entity_poly.pdbx_seq_one_letter_code
_entity_poly.pdbx_strand_id
1 'polypeptide(L)'
;MEFEANKKSPVVAIVLSLFLFAGSGTWYAGNASRGKKIVIIAVALLFLTAGIGYVIIGIWSALDANKIAKQHNLTLLKRLKDEAEEKENSQK
;
A
#
# COMPACT_ATOMS: atom_id res chain seq x y z
N MET A 1 4.51 19.76 -8.32
CA MET A 1 4.12 18.78 -9.36
C MET A 1 4.54 17.35 -9.01
N GLU A 2 5.69 17.14 -8.35
CA GLU A 2 6.19 15.80 -7.99
C GLU A 2 5.28 14.99 -7.05
N PHE A 3 4.60 15.65 -6.10
CA PHE A 3 3.65 14.98 -5.21
C PHE A 3 2.46 14.37 -5.97
N GLU A 4 1.80 15.15 -6.83
CA GLU A 4 0.63 14.70 -7.60
C GLU A 4 0.98 13.55 -8.56
N ALA A 5 2.18 13.55 -9.14
CA ALA A 5 2.63 12.50 -10.05
C ALA A 5 2.88 11.15 -9.34
N ASN A 6 3.30 11.16 -8.06
CA ASN A 6 3.70 9.95 -7.34
C ASN A 6 2.69 9.49 -6.28
N LYS A 7 1.68 10.30 -5.97
CA LYS A 7 0.62 9.98 -5.02
C LYS A 7 -0.09 8.69 -5.41
N LYS A 8 -0.22 7.78 -4.45
CA LYS A 8 -0.94 6.51 -4.62
C LYS A 8 -2.40 6.68 -4.24
N SER A 9 -3.31 6.16 -5.07
CA SER A 9 -4.74 6.18 -4.77
C SER A 9 -5.10 5.04 -3.80
N PRO A 10 -5.64 5.35 -2.61
CA PRO A 10 -6.03 4.31 -1.66
C PRO A 10 -7.19 3.45 -2.18
N VAL A 11 -8.09 4.04 -2.97
CA VAL A 11 -9.20 3.31 -3.60
C VAL A 11 -8.67 2.27 -4.58
N VAL A 12 -7.71 2.66 -5.43
CA VAL A 12 -7.07 1.74 -6.37
C VAL A 12 -6.36 0.61 -5.63
N ALA A 13 -5.65 0.93 -4.53
CA ALA A 13 -4.99 -0.07 -3.69
C ALA A 13 -5.98 -1.09 -3.08
N ILE A 14 -7.14 -0.63 -2.61
CA ILE A 14 -8.22 -1.51 -2.09
C ILE A 14 -8.75 -2.43 -3.20
N VAL A 15 -9.11 -1.84 -4.35
CA VAL A 15 -9.71 -2.58 -5.48
C VAL A 15 -8.76 -3.66 -5.97
N LEU A 16 -7.46 -3.34 -6.11
CA LEU A 16 -6.44 -4.33 -6.45
C LEU A 16 -6.45 -5.51 -5.46
N SER A 17 -6.33 -5.22 -4.16
CA SER A 17 -6.28 -6.28 -3.13
C SER A 17 -7.53 -7.16 -3.06
N LEU A 18 -8.71 -6.64 -3.40
CA LEU A 18 -9.97 -7.39 -3.38
C LEU A 18 -10.22 -8.20 -4.66
N PHE A 19 -9.95 -7.62 -5.83
CA PHE A 19 -10.38 -8.18 -7.10
C PHE A 19 -9.27 -8.89 -7.88
N LEU A 20 -8.00 -8.57 -7.65
CA LEU A 20 -6.88 -9.21 -8.34
C LEU A 20 -6.37 -10.41 -7.53
N PHE A 21 -5.82 -10.13 -6.34
CA PHE A 21 -5.43 -11.10 -5.32
C PHE A 21 -5.02 -10.36 -4.05
N ALA A 22 -5.17 -11.02 -2.90
CA ALA A 22 -4.75 -10.48 -1.61
C ALA A 22 -3.25 -10.14 -1.63
N GLY A 23 -2.90 -8.88 -1.35
CA GLY A 23 -1.52 -8.37 -1.31
C GLY A 23 -1.12 -7.51 -2.51
N SER A 24 -1.88 -7.55 -3.61
CA SER A 24 -1.60 -6.75 -4.82
C SER A 24 -1.69 -5.24 -4.61
N GLY A 25 -2.65 -4.77 -3.81
CA GLY A 25 -2.77 -3.36 -3.44
C GLY A 25 -1.58 -2.86 -2.61
N THR A 26 -1.02 -3.74 -1.78
CA THR A 26 0.17 -3.46 -0.97
C THR A 26 1.43 -3.35 -1.85
N TRP A 27 1.51 -4.15 -2.92
CA TRP A 27 2.56 -4.02 -3.94
C TRP A 27 2.45 -2.71 -4.71
N TYR A 28 1.24 -2.34 -5.15
CA TYR A 28 0.98 -1.05 -5.81
C TYR A 28 1.39 0.14 -4.94
N ALA A 29 1.15 0.06 -3.62
CA ALA A 29 1.53 1.08 -2.66
C ALA A 29 3.03 1.10 -2.32
N GLY A 30 3.85 0.28 -2.97
CA GLY A 30 5.31 0.30 -2.87
C GLY A 30 5.91 -0.59 -1.78
N ASN A 31 5.13 -1.45 -1.12
CA ASN A 31 5.63 -2.36 -0.08
C ASN A 31 5.61 -3.83 -0.52
N ALA A 32 6.53 -4.18 -1.42
CA ALA A 32 6.65 -5.51 -2.02
C ALA A 32 6.77 -6.65 -1.00
N SER A 33 7.63 -6.47 0.02
CA SER A 33 7.89 -7.47 1.05
C SER A 33 6.64 -7.81 1.85
N ARG A 34 5.86 -6.79 2.24
CA ARG A 34 4.62 -6.99 2.99
C ARG A 34 3.54 -7.65 2.14
N GLY A 35 3.37 -7.24 0.88
CA GLY A 35 2.43 -7.89 -0.03
C GLY A 35 2.76 -9.36 -0.26
N LYS A 36 4.04 -9.74 -0.35
CA LYS A 36 4.47 -11.15 -0.49
C LYS A 36 4.04 -11.99 0.73
N LYS A 37 4.18 -11.46 1.94
CA LYS A 37 3.73 -12.13 3.17
C LYS A 37 2.21 -12.36 3.15
N ILE A 38 1.45 -11.36 2.72
CA ILE A 38 -0.01 -11.45 2.61
C ILE A 38 -0.43 -12.53 1.61
N VAL A 39 0.21 -12.59 0.44
CA VAL A 39 -0.06 -13.64 -0.56
C VAL A 39 0.18 -15.04 0.03
N ILE A 40 1.30 -15.25 0.73
CA ILE A 40 1.63 -16.55 1.34
C ILE A 40 0.56 -16.95 2.36
N ILE A 41 0.17 -16.03 3.24
CA ILE A 41 -0.88 -16.27 4.25
C ILE A 41 -2.22 -16.56 3.56
N ALA A 42 -2.55 -15.82 2.50
CA ALA A 42 -3.80 -15.99 1.78
C ALA A 42 -3.90 -17.35 1.09
N VAL A 43 -2.81 -17.82 0.48
CA VAL A 43 -2.73 -19.16 -0.12
C VAL A 43 -2.85 -20.24 0.96
N ALA A 44 -2.16 -20.08 2.10
CA ALA A 44 -2.29 -21.05 3.21
C ALA A 44 -3.73 -21.13 3.72
N LEU A 45 -4.39 -19.98 3.93
CA LEU A 45 -5.78 -19.93 4.38
C LEU A 45 -6.77 -20.51 3.36
N LEU A 46 -6.52 -20.31 2.05
CA LEU A 46 -7.33 -20.90 0.99
C LEU A 46 -7.42 -22.43 1.15
N PHE A 47 -6.27 -23.09 1.35
CA PHE A 47 -6.22 -24.55 1.51
C PHE A 47 -6.70 -25.04 2.88
N LEU A 48 -6.34 -24.34 3.97
CA LEU A 48 -6.66 -24.79 5.34
C LEU A 48 -8.14 -24.65 5.71
N THR A 49 -8.87 -23.75 5.07
CA THR A 49 -10.25 -23.39 5.47
C THR A 49 -11.27 -23.62 4.36
N ALA A 50 -10.91 -24.40 3.33
CA ALA A 50 -11.72 -24.60 2.12
C ALA A 50 -12.21 -23.27 1.50
N GLY A 51 -11.37 -22.25 1.53
CA GLY A 51 -11.61 -20.94 0.91
C GLY A 51 -12.26 -19.86 1.77
N ILE A 52 -12.82 -20.16 2.95
CA ILE A 52 -13.46 -19.14 3.81
C ILE A 52 -12.42 -18.11 4.32
N GLY A 53 -11.26 -18.59 4.74
CA GLY A 53 -10.15 -17.76 5.21
C GLY A 53 -9.56 -16.86 4.12
N TYR A 54 -9.73 -17.21 2.84
CA TYR A 54 -9.31 -16.36 1.72
C TYR A 54 -10.15 -15.07 1.63
N VAL A 55 -11.44 -15.14 1.95
CA VAL A 55 -12.31 -13.95 1.97
C VAL A 55 -11.91 -13.01 3.11
N ILE A 56 -11.68 -13.58 4.30
CA ILE A 56 -11.28 -12.80 5.49
C ILE A 56 -9.95 -12.09 5.26
N ILE A 57 -8.94 -12.80 4.77
CA ILE A 57 -7.62 -12.22 4.51
C ILE A 57 -7.63 -11.26 3.31
N GLY A 58 -8.53 -11.45 2.34
CA GLY A 58 -8.75 -10.51 1.24
C GLY A 58 -9.23 -9.15 1.73
N ILE A 59 -10.25 -9.13 2.59
CA ILE A 59 -10.76 -7.90 3.22
C ILE A 59 -9.67 -7.24 4.07
N TRP A 60 -8.98 -8.03 4.89
CA TRP A 60 -7.88 -7.52 5.71
C TRP A 60 -6.74 -6.93 4.86
N SER A 61 -6.39 -7.59 3.76
CA SER A 61 -5.38 -7.12 2.81
C SER A 61 -5.77 -5.80 2.16
N ALA A 62 -7.06 -5.58 1.88
CA ALA A 62 -7.55 -4.33 1.31
C ALA A 62 -7.42 -3.18 2.32
N LEU A 63 -7.75 -3.43 3.58
CA LEU A 63 -7.54 -2.46 4.67
C LEU A 63 -6.06 -2.13 4.87
N ASP A 64 -5.18 -3.13 4.79
CA ASP A 64 -3.73 -2.94 4.88
C ASP A 64 -3.19 -2.11 3.70
N ALA A 65 -3.62 -2.42 2.48
CA ALA A 65 -3.24 -1.67 1.28
C ALA A 65 -3.67 -0.20 1.34
N ASN A 66 -4.87 0.09 1.86
CA ASN A 66 -5.33 1.46 2.10
C ASN A 66 -4.41 2.21 3.06
N LYS A 67 -4.05 1.58 4.19
CA LYS A 67 -3.14 2.18 5.18
C LYS A 67 -1.76 2.46 4.58
N ILE A 68 -1.22 1.53 3.79
CA ILE A 68 0.10 1.68 3.18
C ILE A 68 0.08 2.76 2.09
N ALA A 69 -0.96 2.84 1.27
CA ALA A 69 -1.11 3.91 0.29
C ALA A 69 -1.17 5.30 0.96
N LYS A 70 -1.90 5.42 2.08
CA LYS A 70 -1.93 6.67 2.87
C LYS A 70 -0.56 6.99 3.48
N GLN A 71 0.12 6.00 4.05
CA GLN A 71 1.47 6.18 4.60
C GLN A 71 2.45 6.63 3.52
N HIS A 72 2.43 6.02 2.33
CA HIS A 72 3.28 6.39 1.21
C HIS A 72 3.11 7.88 0.85
N ASN A 73 1.86 8.35 0.75
CA ASN A 73 1.57 9.75 0.45
C ASN A 73 2.05 10.69 1.55
N LEU A 74 1.90 10.32 2.82
CA LEU A 74 2.39 11.12 3.95
C LEU A 74 3.92 11.21 3.98
N THR A 75 4.60 10.09 3.73
CA THR A 75 6.07 10.05 3.65
C THR A 75 6.57 10.93 2.50
N LEU A 76 5.90 10.87 1.33
CA LEU A 76 6.25 11.70 0.18
C LEU A 76 6.04 13.20 0.49
N LEU A 77 4.92 13.57 1.12
CA LEU A 77 4.67 14.96 1.55
C LEU A 77 5.74 15.47 2.51
N LYS A 78 6.09 14.65 3.51
CA LYS A 78 7.11 15.03 4.50
C LYS A 78 8.46 15.27 3.82
N ARG A 79 8.89 14.34 2.97
CA ARG A 79 10.15 14.45 2.23
C ARG A 79 10.21 15.74 1.39
N LEU A 80 9.15 16.03 0.63
CA LEU A 80 9.10 17.21 -0.22
C LEU A 80 9.09 18.52 0.59
N LYS A 81 8.51 18.50 1.79
CA LYS A 81 8.54 19.64 2.71
C LYS A 81 9.95 19.88 3.25
N ASP A 82 10.60 18.82 3.72
CA ASP A 82 11.98 18.89 4.24
C ASP A 82 12.95 19.39 3.15
N GLU A 83 12.84 18.89 1.91
CA GLU A 83 13.65 19.34 0.76
C GLU A 83 13.39 20.82 0.37
N ALA A 84 12.17 21.33 0.59
CA ALA A 84 11.85 22.74 0.34
C ALA A 84 12.45 23.66 1.42
N GLU A 85 12.40 23.25 2.69
CA GLU A 85 12.99 23.98 3.82
C GLU A 85 14.52 24.03 3.71
N GLU A 86 15.18 22.93 3.32
CA GLU A 86 16.63 22.90 3.08
C GLU A 86 17.06 23.86 1.95
N LYS A 87 16.30 23.92 0.86
CA LYS A 87 16.56 24.84 -0.26
C LYS A 87 16.39 26.30 0.16
N GLU A 88 15.38 26.61 0.96
CA GLU A 88 15.18 27.97 1.47
C GLU A 88 16.35 28.39 2.38
N ASN A 89 16.79 27.51 3.29
CA ASN A 89 17.91 27.79 4.19
C ASN A 89 19.26 27.89 3.47
N SER A 90 19.45 27.19 2.35
CA SER A 90 20.69 27.27 1.55
C SER A 90 20.79 28.54 0.70
N GLN A 91 19.69 29.29 0.55
CA GLN A 91 19.63 30.53 -0.23
C GLN A 91 19.67 31.81 0.64
N LYS A 92 19.66 31.67 1.98
CA LYS A 92 19.85 32.76 2.95
C LYS A 92 21.31 32.84 3.38
#